data_AF-A0A4U2YGP8-F1
#
_entry.id   AF-A0A4U2YGP8-F1
#
_cell.length_a   1.000
_cell.length_b   1.000
_cell.length_c   1.000
_cell.angle_alpha   90.00
_cell.angle_beta   90.00
_cell.angle_gamma   90.00
#
_symmetry.space_group_name_H-M   'P 1'
#
loop_
_entity.id
_entity.type
_entity.pdbx_description
1 polymer ?
#
loop_
_entity_poly.entity_id
_entity_poly.type
_entity_poly.pdbx_seq_one_letter_code
_entity_poly.pdbx_strand_id
1 'polypeptide(L)' 'FTKVQVKRILDRESFYRGIYTYGQIQANGQHPAII' A
#
# COMPACT_ATOMS: atom_id res chain seq x y z
N PHE A 1 15.56 -2.25 -9.60
CA PHE A 1 14.11 -2.14 -9.90
C PHE A 1 13.92 -1.47 -11.24
N THR A 2 13.12 -2.05 -12.13
CA THR A 2 12.73 -1.39 -13.39
C THR A 2 11.77 -0.24 -13.10
N LYS A 3 11.70 0.75 -14.00
CA LYS A 3 10.81 1.92 -13.87
C LYS A 3 9.36 1.52 -13.55
N VAL A 4 8.89 0.42 -14.12
CA VAL A 4 7.55 -0.13 -13.88
C VAL A 4 7.41 -0.73 -12.48
N GLN A 5 8.46 -1.36 -11.95
CA GLN A 5 8.47 -1.89 -10.59
C GLN A 5 8.41 -0.77 -9.54
N VAL A 6 9.17 0.31 -9.74
CA VAL A 6 9.15 1.48 -8.83
C VAL A 6 7.77 2.14 -8.84
N LYS A 7 7.15 2.31 -10.01
CA LYS A 7 5.80 2.85 -10.12
C LYS A 7 4.78 2.01 -9.34
N ARG A 8 4.83 0.68 -9.47
CA ARG A 8 3.90 -0.23 -8.76
C ARG A 8 4.06 -0.20 -7.24
N ILE A 9 5.27 0.05 -6.74
CA ILE A 9 5.52 0.20 -5.31
C ILE A 9 4.88 1.51 -4.81
N LEU A 10 5.08 2.61 -5.54
CA LEU A 10 4.48 3.91 -5.22
C LEU A 10 2.94 3.89 -5.31
N ASP A 11 2.38 3.26 -6.35
CA ASP A 11 0.92 3.11 -6.50
C ASP A 11 0.27 2.31 -5.35
N ARG A 12 1.06 1.52 -4.61
CA ARG A 12 0.63 0.71 -3.46
C ARG A 12 1.18 1.23 -2.14
N GLU A 13 1.66 2.46 -2.09
CA GLU A 13 2.24 3.06 -0.89
C GLU A 13 1.28 3.00 0.31
N SER A 14 0.00 3.30 0.11
CA SER A 14 -1.01 3.23 1.17
C SER A 14 -1.11 1.83 1.80
N PHE A 15 -0.95 0.78 1.00
CA PHE A 15 -0.93 -0.60 1.47
C PHE A 15 0.31 -0.89 2.30
N TYR A 16 1.48 -0.40 1.88
CA TYR A 16 2.73 -0.53 2.63
C TYR A 16 2.73 0.28 3.93
N ARG A 17 1.99 1.40 3.98
CA ARG A 17 1.70 2.18 5.20
C ARG A 17 0.69 1.51 6.13
N GLY A 18 0.23 0.30 5.81
CA GLY A 18 -0.70 -0.46 6.63
C GLY A 18 -2.16 -0.02 6.50
N ILE A 19 -2.53 0.68 5.42
CA ILE A 19 -3.93 1.09 5.17
C ILE A 19 -4.52 0.18 4.09
N TYR A 20 -5.61 -0.51 4.45
CA TYR A 20 -6.36 -1.37 3.54
C TYR A 20 -7.62 -0.65 3.08
N THR A 21 -7.80 -0.57 1.77
CA THR A 21 -8.99 0.00 1.14
C THR A 21 -9.80 -1.09 0.45
N TYR A 22 -11.08 -1.17 0.77
CA TYR A 22 -12.04 -2.01 0.05
C TYR A 22 -13.29 -1.19 -0.25
N GLY A 23 -13.50 -0.84 -1.53
CA GLY A 23 -14.55 0.08 -1.94
C GLY A 23 -14.37 1.47 -1.32
N GLN A 24 -15.31 1.88 -0.47
CA GLN A 24 -15.31 3.16 0.25
C GLN A 24 -14.75 3.05 1.69
N ILE A 25 -14.39 1.84 2.13
CA ILE A 25 -13.97 1.60 3.52
C ILE A 25 -12.44 1.62 3.58
N GLN A 26 -11.93 2.47 4.47
CA GLN A 26 -10.52 2.49 4.88
C GLN A 26 -10.40 1.84 6.25
N ALA A 27 -9.48 0.89 6.39
CA ALA A 27 -9.19 0.22 7.65
C ALA A 27 -7.68 0.14 7.87
N ASN A 28 -7.27 0.22 9.13
CA ASN A 28 -5.89 -0.10 9.50
C ASN A 28 -5.71 -1.62 9.41
N GLY A 29 -4.70 -2.02 8.66
CA GLY A 29 -4.27 -3.41 8.54
C GLY A 29 -3.71 -3.93 9.86
N GLN A 30 -3.92 -5.22 10.12
CA GLN A 30 -3.29 -5.91 11.25
C GLN A 30 -1.80 -6.18 11.01
N HIS A 31 -1.32 -6.01 9.78
CA HIS A 31 0.09 -6.19 9.44
C HIS A 31 0.87 -4.94 9.83
N PRO A 32 2.07 -5.09 10.40
CA PRO A 32 2.93 -3.95 10.68
C PRO A 32 3.25 -3.24 9.36
N ALA A 33 3.11 -1.91 9.35
CA ALA A 33 3.50 -1.09 8.22
C ALA A 33 4.97 -1.36 7.89
N ILE A 34 5.24 -1.56 6.61
CA ILE A 34 6.60 -1.84 6.11
C ILE A 34 7.36 -0.53 5.90
N ILE A 35 6.63 0.59 5.78
CA ILE A 35 7.10 1.96 5.63
C ILE A 35 6.49 2.83 6.73
#